data_AF-A0A7C7IIT4-F1
#
_entry.id   AF-A0A7C7IIT4-F1
#
_cell.length_a   1.000
_cell.length_b   1.000
_cell.length_c   1.000
_cell.angle_alpha   90.00
_cell.angle_beta   90.00
_cell.angle_gamma   90.00
#
_symmetry.space_group_name_H-M   'P 1'
#
loop_
_entity.id
_entity.type
_entity.pdbx_description
1 polymer ?
#
loop_
_entity_poly.entity_id
_entity_poly.type
_entity_poly.pdbx_seq_one_letter_code
_entity_poly.pdbx_strand_id
1 'polypeptide(L)'
;PKTIDYEVDFTHSGALDKILPSQLYDLAPLSDSDTLVTLYDDETEIQVSHKKITKILYNNISEIVSKVDVIVMACTGYEEMGNYQIPILFPGKITENLILDYSNKKDFKLGVVQPHSNQIEKEYEKWNFKNIDVDVYASSPYGNADVSADQNWIDVTNSFLEFKPDLVYLNCMGMRSDHKDYIRENLNVPVLLAANVTGMVINQILK
;
A
#
# COMPACT_ATOMS: atom_id res chain seq x y z
N PRO A 1 -16.49 -6.15 -4.45
CA PRO A 1 -17.32 -5.59 -3.36
C PRO A 1 -17.00 -4.10 -3.17
N LYS A 2 -17.98 -3.25 -2.88
CA LYS A 2 -17.66 -1.87 -2.48
C LYS A 2 -16.91 -1.94 -1.15
N THR A 3 -15.79 -1.23 -1.08
CA THR A 3 -14.92 -1.20 0.11
C THR A 3 -15.52 -0.30 1.21
N ILE A 4 -16.42 0.61 0.83
CA ILE A 4 -17.18 1.51 1.70
C ILE A 4 -18.68 1.26 1.44
N ASP A 5 -19.47 1.09 2.51
CA ASP A 5 -20.84 0.54 2.43
C ASP A 5 -21.92 1.59 2.13
N TYR A 6 -21.57 2.87 2.17
CA TYR A 6 -22.47 4.02 1.96
C TYR A 6 -21.84 5.05 1.02
N GLU A 7 -22.65 6.01 0.57
CA GLU A 7 -22.15 7.13 -0.23
C GLU A 7 -21.32 8.07 0.63
N VAL A 8 -20.15 8.45 0.11
CA VAL A 8 -19.20 9.34 0.77
C VAL A 8 -18.79 10.41 -0.23
N ASP A 9 -18.90 11.67 0.17
CA ASP A 9 -18.28 12.77 -0.56
C ASP A 9 -16.76 12.68 -0.39
N PHE A 10 -16.04 12.59 -1.50
CA PHE A 10 -14.58 12.51 -1.48
C PHE A 10 -13.96 13.58 -2.38
N THR A 11 -12.81 14.08 -1.94
CA THR A 11 -11.93 14.91 -2.76
C THR A 11 -10.58 14.20 -2.85
N HIS A 12 -10.01 14.16 -4.06
CA HIS A 12 -8.66 13.65 -4.30
C HIS A 12 -7.68 14.83 -4.36
N SER A 13 -6.47 14.64 -3.84
CA SER A 13 -5.37 15.61 -3.94
C SER A 13 -4.05 14.86 -4.04
N GLY A 14 -3.62 14.61 -5.27
CA GLY A 14 -2.37 13.93 -5.56
C GLY A 14 -1.17 14.87 -5.42
N ALA A 15 -0.02 14.31 -5.07
CA ALA A 15 1.23 15.07 -4.97
C ALA A 15 1.74 15.57 -6.32
N LEU A 16 1.31 14.95 -7.42
CA LEU A 16 1.76 15.25 -8.78
C LEU A 16 0.75 16.11 -9.57
N ASP A 17 -0.49 16.26 -9.11
CA ASP A 17 -1.58 16.98 -9.80
C ASP A 17 -1.21 18.43 -10.23
N LYS A 18 -0.30 19.08 -9.49
CA LYS A 18 0.14 20.46 -9.73
C LYS A 18 1.57 20.55 -10.30
N ILE A 19 2.18 19.41 -10.63
CA ILE A 19 3.58 19.31 -11.07
C ILE A 19 3.61 19.19 -12.58
N LEU A 20 4.26 20.14 -13.25
CA LEU A 20 4.45 20.08 -14.70
C LEU A 20 5.55 19.08 -15.07
N PRO A 21 5.54 18.53 -16.31
CA PRO A 21 6.58 17.61 -16.77
C PRO A 21 8.01 18.16 -16.61
N SER A 22 8.20 19.46 -16.83
CA SER A 22 9.49 20.14 -16.68
C SER A 22 10.01 20.19 -15.25
N GLN A 23 9.14 19.99 -14.25
CA GLN A 23 9.46 20.03 -12.82
C GLN A 23 9.73 18.64 -12.24
N LEU A 24 9.50 17.56 -13.00
CA LEU A 24 9.76 16.19 -12.53
C LEU A 24 11.22 15.96 -12.16
N TYR A 25 12.16 16.61 -12.86
CA TYR A 25 13.58 16.56 -12.53
C TYR A 25 13.85 17.02 -11.09
N ASP A 26 13.14 18.05 -10.61
CA ASP A 26 13.30 18.56 -9.25
C ASP A 26 12.80 17.55 -8.20
N LEU A 27 11.96 16.59 -8.59
CA LEU A 27 11.45 15.52 -7.74
C LEU A 27 12.31 14.26 -7.77
N ALA A 28 13.42 14.22 -8.52
CA ALA A 28 14.27 13.04 -8.60
C ALA A 28 14.71 12.53 -7.20
N PRO A 29 14.78 11.20 -6.99
CA PRO A 29 15.25 10.59 -5.75
C PRO A 29 16.60 11.12 -5.28
N LEU A 30 16.79 11.24 -3.97
CA LEU A 30 18.07 11.66 -3.39
C LEU A 30 19.04 10.48 -3.17
N SER A 31 18.50 9.27 -3.07
CA SER A 31 19.20 7.99 -2.90
C SER A 31 18.24 6.84 -3.22
N ASP A 32 18.75 5.62 -3.38
CA ASP A 32 17.91 4.43 -3.62
C ASP A 32 16.87 4.22 -2.51
N SER A 33 17.25 4.48 -1.26
CA SER A 33 16.36 4.41 -0.08
C SER A 33 15.30 5.51 -0.01
N ASP A 34 15.44 6.57 -0.81
CA ASP A 34 14.49 7.69 -0.93
C ASP A 34 13.63 7.54 -2.20
N THR A 35 13.78 6.47 -2.97
CA THR A 35 13.04 6.26 -4.21
C THR A 35 11.61 5.76 -3.94
N LEU A 36 10.63 6.48 -4.48
CA LEU A 36 9.23 6.06 -4.57
C LEU A 36 8.86 5.91 -6.05
N VAL A 37 8.24 4.79 -6.39
CA VAL A 37 7.73 4.50 -7.74
C VAL A 37 6.24 4.84 -7.77
N THR A 38 5.81 5.59 -8.78
CA THR A 38 4.41 6.01 -8.95
C THR A 38 4.09 6.22 -10.42
N LEU A 39 2.81 6.33 -10.74
CA LEU A 39 2.34 6.76 -12.05
C LEU A 39 2.19 8.30 -12.08
N TYR A 40 2.52 8.89 -13.21
CA TYR A 40 2.16 10.27 -13.55
C TYR A 40 0.80 10.31 -14.26
N ASP A 41 0.30 11.51 -14.57
CA ASP A 41 -1.05 11.73 -15.11
C ASP A 41 -1.30 11.03 -16.46
N ASP A 42 -0.23 10.78 -17.22
CA ASP A 42 -0.24 10.06 -18.50
C ASP A 42 0.03 8.55 -18.37
N GLU A 43 -0.11 8.01 -17.15
CA GLU A 43 0.16 6.61 -16.78
C GLU A 43 1.63 6.20 -16.92
N THR A 44 2.54 7.15 -17.14
CA THR A 44 3.98 6.86 -17.15
C THR A 44 4.46 6.53 -15.74
N GLU A 45 5.13 5.40 -15.58
CA GLU A 45 5.83 5.08 -14.34
C GLU A 45 7.07 5.99 -14.18
N ILE A 46 7.14 6.67 -13.05
CA ILE A 46 8.24 7.57 -12.70
C ILE A 46 8.79 7.25 -11.30
N GLN A 47 10.03 7.67 -11.08
CA GLN A 47 10.68 7.61 -9.78
C GLN A 47 10.82 9.00 -9.18
N VAL A 48 10.38 9.16 -7.94
CA VAL A 48 10.40 10.43 -7.22
C VAL A 48 10.96 10.24 -5.81
N SER A 49 11.52 11.31 -5.25
CA SER A 49 11.99 11.37 -3.87
C SER A 49 10.82 11.30 -2.91
N HIS A 50 10.77 10.25 -2.08
CA HIS A 50 9.82 10.11 -1.00
C HIS A 50 9.82 11.38 -0.14
N LYS A 51 11.00 11.87 0.28
CA LYS A 51 11.12 13.09 1.09
C LYS A 51 10.56 14.35 0.43
N LYS A 52 10.77 14.54 -0.88
CA LYS A 52 10.23 15.71 -1.60
C LYS A 52 8.72 15.61 -1.77
N ILE A 53 8.21 14.43 -2.12
CA ILE A 53 6.78 14.16 -2.21
C ILE A 53 6.09 14.38 -0.85
N THR A 54 6.67 13.92 0.25
CA THR A 54 6.10 14.14 1.59
C THR A 54 5.87 15.62 1.87
N LYS A 55 6.80 16.50 1.49
CA LYS A 55 6.63 17.96 1.65
C LYS A 55 5.45 18.52 0.86
N ILE A 56 5.23 18.03 -0.36
CA ILE A 56 4.08 18.43 -1.17
C ILE A 56 2.79 17.93 -0.53
N LEU A 57 2.77 16.68 -0.06
CA LEU A 57 1.62 16.10 0.64
C LEU A 57 1.27 16.88 1.92
N TYR A 58 2.24 17.34 2.69
CA TYR A 58 2.00 18.23 3.85
C TYR A 58 1.23 19.50 3.45
N ASN A 59 1.62 20.14 2.35
CA ASN A 59 0.94 21.33 1.84
C ASN A 59 -0.48 21.00 1.36
N ASN A 60 -0.64 19.93 0.56
CA ASN A 60 -1.95 19.47 0.11
C ASN A 60 -2.89 19.20 1.29
N ILE A 61 -2.41 18.50 2.32
CA ILE A 61 -3.19 18.24 3.54
C ILE A 61 -3.63 19.56 4.18
N SER A 62 -2.74 20.54 4.34
CA SER A 62 -3.10 21.84 4.92
C SER A 62 -4.17 22.60 4.15
N GLU A 63 -4.28 22.40 2.83
CA GLU A 63 -5.29 23.05 1.98
C GLU A 63 -6.69 22.42 2.12
N ILE A 64 -6.75 21.12 2.46
CA ILE A 64 -8.01 20.34 2.49
C ILE A 64 -8.49 20.02 3.90
N VAL A 65 -7.63 20.10 4.92
CA VAL A 65 -7.92 19.64 6.29
C VAL A 65 -9.16 20.31 6.92
N SER A 66 -9.50 21.53 6.52
CA SER A 66 -10.68 22.24 7.03
C SER A 66 -12.00 21.90 6.31
N LYS A 67 -11.94 21.06 5.27
CA LYS A 67 -13.08 20.74 4.38
C LYS A 67 -13.51 19.28 4.44
N VAL A 68 -12.83 18.45 5.25
CA VAL A 68 -13.06 17.00 5.31
C VAL A 68 -13.06 16.52 6.76
N ASP A 69 -13.79 15.43 7.04
CA ASP A 69 -13.85 14.83 8.37
C ASP A 69 -12.68 13.90 8.67
N VAL A 70 -12.13 13.28 7.62
CA VAL A 70 -11.02 12.33 7.69
C VAL A 70 -10.18 12.43 6.42
N ILE A 71 -8.86 12.23 6.55
CA ILE A 71 -7.96 12.08 5.40
C ILE A 71 -7.47 10.63 5.37
N VAL A 72 -7.37 10.08 4.16
CA VAL A 72 -6.76 8.77 3.93
C VAL A 72 -5.52 8.98 3.07
N MET A 73 -4.35 8.57 3.56
CA MET A 73 -3.16 8.53 2.74
C MET A 73 -3.31 7.36 1.75
N ALA A 74 -3.54 7.64 0.48
CA ALA A 74 -3.72 6.63 -0.57
C ALA A 74 -2.41 5.90 -0.95
N CYS A 75 -1.60 5.54 0.05
CA CYS A 75 -0.33 4.83 -0.08
C CYS A 75 -0.04 4.08 1.23
N THR A 76 0.62 2.92 1.14
CA THR A 76 1.05 2.11 2.29
C THR A 76 2.44 2.49 2.81
N GLY A 77 3.23 3.26 2.05
CA GLY A 77 4.61 3.62 2.38
C GLY A 77 4.78 4.87 3.25
N TYR A 78 3.69 5.50 3.69
CA TYR A 78 3.74 6.63 4.63
C TYR A 78 3.41 6.15 6.02
N GLU A 79 4.29 6.49 6.96
CA GLU A 79 4.24 5.90 8.29
C GLU A 79 3.71 6.88 9.32
N GLU A 80 4.11 8.15 9.30
CA GLU A 80 3.58 9.17 10.19
C GLU A 80 3.71 10.55 9.58
N MET A 81 2.63 11.32 9.64
CA MET A 81 2.64 12.76 9.50
C MET A 81 1.83 13.31 10.68
N GLY A 82 2.47 14.06 11.57
CA GLY A 82 1.92 14.40 12.88
C GLY A 82 1.21 15.76 12.95
N ASN A 83 0.45 15.95 14.03
CA ASN A 83 -0.11 17.24 14.47
C ASN A 83 -1.17 17.88 13.54
N TYR A 84 -2.04 17.08 12.94
CA TYR A 84 -3.17 17.57 12.16
C TYR A 84 -4.44 17.77 12.99
N GLN A 85 -5.31 18.66 12.52
CA GLN A 85 -6.55 19.04 13.20
C GLN A 85 -7.63 17.96 13.17
N ILE A 86 -7.50 16.99 12.25
CA ILE A 86 -8.44 15.87 12.05
C ILE A 86 -7.67 14.55 11.92
N PRO A 87 -8.34 13.39 12.07
CA PRO A 87 -7.71 12.09 11.86
C PRO A 87 -7.17 11.91 10.44
N ILE A 88 -5.97 11.34 10.35
CA ILE A 88 -5.39 10.85 9.09
C ILE A 88 -5.17 9.35 9.21
N LEU A 89 -5.77 8.59 8.31
CA LEU A 89 -5.58 7.15 8.20
C LEU A 89 -4.36 6.83 7.33
N PHE A 90 -3.48 5.99 7.87
CA PHE A 90 -2.32 5.45 7.16
C PHE A 90 -2.57 3.95 6.90
N PRO A 91 -2.99 3.56 5.68
CA PRO A 91 -3.33 2.17 5.35
C PRO A 91 -2.26 1.14 5.72
N GLY A 92 -0.99 1.50 5.50
CA GLY A 92 0.16 0.66 5.84
C GLY A 92 0.23 0.36 7.34
N LYS A 93 0.15 1.41 8.18
CA LYS A 93 0.17 1.25 9.65
C LYS A 93 -1.05 0.53 10.20
N ILE A 94 -2.24 0.83 9.68
CA ILE A 94 -3.47 0.15 10.09
C ILE A 94 -3.34 -1.35 9.85
N THR A 95 -2.91 -1.74 8.65
CA THR A 95 -2.78 -3.16 8.29
C THR A 95 -1.63 -3.82 9.03
N GLU A 96 -0.50 -3.12 9.21
CA GLU A 96 0.65 -3.60 10.00
C GLU A 96 0.25 -3.93 11.45
N ASN A 97 -0.49 -3.03 12.11
CA ASN A 97 -0.96 -3.26 13.48
C ASN A 97 -1.92 -4.45 13.58
N LEU A 98 -2.80 -4.63 12.57
CA LEU A 98 -3.69 -5.79 12.51
C LEU A 98 -2.91 -7.09 12.34
N ILE A 99 -1.88 -7.12 11.49
CA ILE A 99 -1.03 -8.30 11.29
C ILE A 99 -0.30 -8.64 12.60
N LEU A 100 0.24 -7.63 13.29
CA LEU A 100 0.92 -7.83 14.58
C LEU A 100 -0.01 -8.49 15.61
N ASP A 101 -1.25 -8.02 15.73
CA ASP A 101 -2.26 -8.64 16.61
C ASP A 101 -2.62 -10.08 16.18
N TYR A 102 -2.79 -10.30 14.88
CA TYR A 102 -3.13 -11.60 14.29
C TYR A 102 -2.01 -12.65 14.42
N SER A 103 -0.74 -12.20 14.48
CA SER A 103 0.46 -13.06 14.50
C SER A 103 0.75 -13.75 15.85
N ASN A 104 -0.23 -13.82 16.75
CA ASN A 104 -0.05 -14.28 18.14
C ASN A 104 0.16 -15.80 18.32
N LYS A 105 0.18 -16.58 17.24
CA LYS A 105 0.44 -18.02 17.29
C LYS A 105 1.93 -18.34 17.14
N LYS A 106 2.33 -19.50 17.64
CA LYS A 106 3.69 -20.01 17.46
C LYS A 106 3.99 -20.28 15.98
N ASP A 107 5.22 -19.98 15.56
CA ASP A 107 5.75 -20.25 14.22
C ASP A 107 4.89 -19.60 13.11
N PHE A 108 4.32 -18.42 13.39
CA PHE A 108 3.51 -17.65 12.43
C PHE A 108 4.34 -17.19 11.24
N LYS A 109 3.82 -17.43 10.03
CA LYS A 109 4.45 -17.05 8.77
C LYS A 109 3.65 -16.01 8.01
N LEU A 110 4.31 -14.94 7.57
CA LEU A 110 3.70 -13.88 6.77
C LEU A 110 4.23 -13.91 5.33
N GLY A 111 3.34 -14.01 4.35
CA GLY A 111 3.66 -13.68 2.96
C GLY A 111 3.35 -12.21 2.70
N VAL A 112 4.25 -11.46 2.06
CA VAL A 112 4.00 -10.06 1.69
C VAL A 112 4.24 -9.86 0.20
N VAL A 113 3.31 -9.16 -0.46
CA VAL A 113 3.47 -8.72 -1.85
C VAL A 113 3.61 -7.21 -1.90
N GLN A 114 4.75 -6.75 -2.41
CA GLN A 114 5.03 -5.35 -2.71
C GLN A 114 4.73 -5.01 -4.17
N PRO A 115 4.49 -3.74 -4.53
CA PRO A 115 4.22 -3.38 -5.92
C PRO A 115 5.49 -3.35 -6.80
N HIS A 116 6.68 -3.30 -6.21
CA HIS A 116 7.94 -3.22 -6.95
C HIS A 116 9.11 -3.89 -6.19
N SER A 117 10.07 -4.46 -6.93
CA SER A 117 11.16 -5.29 -6.39
C SER A 117 12.11 -4.55 -5.44
N ASN A 118 12.36 -3.25 -5.68
CA ASN A 118 13.17 -2.40 -4.82
C ASN A 118 12.62 -2.23 -3.38
N GLN A 119 11.38 -2.67 -3.11
CA GLN A 119 10.76 -2.61 -1.78
C GLN A 119 10.89 -3.92 -0.99
N ILE A 120 11.38 -4.99 -1.61
CA ILE A 120 11.46 -6.33 -1.01
C ILE A 120 12.36 -6.31 0.22
N GLU A 121 13.61 -5.86 0.08
CA GLU A 121 14.61 -5.90 1.15
C GLU A 121 14.17 -5.13 2.39
N LYS A 122 13.75 -3.87 2.21
CA LYS A 122 13.27 -3.01 3.31
C LYS A 122 12.06 -3.62 4.03
N GLU A 123 11.13 -4.20 3.28
CA GLU A 123 9.93 -4.81 3.88
C GLU A 123 10.29 -6.09 4.65
N TYR A 124 11.18 -6.92 4.09
CA TYR A 124 11.70 -8.12 4.76
C TYR A 124 12.39 -7.75 6.08
N GLU A 125 13.28 -6.74 6.07
CA GLU A 125 13.95 -6.25 7.29
C GLU A 125 12.95 -5.72 8.32
N LYS A 126 11.93 -4.97 7.89
CA LYS A 126 10.89 -4.41 8.76
C LYS A 126 10.15 -5.48 9.56
N TRP A 127 9.79 -6.59 8.93
CA TRP A 127 9.07 -7.69 9.57
C TRP A 127 9.98 -8.58 10.41
N ASN A 128 11.22 -8.82 9.96
CA ASN A 128 12.21 -9.53 10.77
C ASN A 128 12.54 -8.78 12.08
N PHE A 129 12.65 -7.45 12.02
CA PHE A 129 12.84 -6.63 13.23
C PHE A 129 11.68 -6.79 14.23
N LYS A 130 10.49 -7.16 13.75
CA LYS A 130 9.30 -7.45 14.57
C LYS A 130 9.19 -8.94 14.98
N ASN A 131 10.21 -9.75 14.71
CA ASN A 131 10.24 -11.19 14.96
C ASN A 131 9.13 -11.97 14.23
N ILE A 132 8.78 -11.55 13.01
CA ILE A 132 7.85 -12.27 12.13
C ILE A 132 8.66 -13.03 11.08
N ASP A 133 8.44 -14.34 10.96
CA ASP A 133 8.96 -15.15 9.85
C ASP A 133 8.21 -14.72 8.58
N VAL A 134 8.93 -14.12 7.64
CA VAL A 134 8.32 -13.43 6.50
C VAL A 134 8.98 -13.86 5.20
N ASP A 135 8.18 -13.96 4.14
CA ASP A 135 8.67 -14.04 2.77
C ASP A 135 8.05 -12.91 1.96
N VAL A 136 8.88 -12.21 1.18
CA VAL A 136 8.49 -10.97 0.50
C VAL A 136 8.80 -11.08 -0.97
N TYR A 137 7.76 -10.90 -1.78
CA TYR A 137 7.87 -10.84 -3.23
C TYR A 137 7.29 -9.54 -3.78
N ALA A 138 7.54 -9.28 -5.06
CA ALA A 138 6.97 -8.14 -5.75
C ALA A 138 6.14 -8.56 -6.96
N SER A 139 4.97 -7.94 -7.11
CA SER A 139 4.19 -7.98 -8.33
C SER A 139 3.41 -6.67 -8.48
N SER A 140 3.45 -6.09 -9.68
CA SER A 140 2.78 -4.81 -9.93
C SER A 140 1.25 -4.98 -9.90
N PRO A 141 0.51 -4.03 -9.31
CA PRO A 141 -0.95 -3.99 -9.42
C PRO A 141 -1.46 -3.54 -10.81
N TYR A 142 -0.57 -3.01 -11.64
CA TYR A 142 -0.86 -2.42 -12.96
C TYR A 142 -0.38 -3.30 -14.12
N GLY A 143 -0.08 -4.57 -13.84
CA GLY A 143 0.29 -5.56 -14.85
C GLY A 143 -0.91 -6.00 -15.70
N ASN A 144 -1.02 -7.31 -15.93
CA ASN A 144 -2.15 -7.84 -16.69
C ASN A 144 -3.48 -7.57 -15.99
N ALA A 145 -4.51 -7.18 -16.74
CA ALA A 145 -5.86 -6.99 -16.20
C ALA A 145 -6.45 -8.32 -15.67
N ASP A 146 -6.09 -9.44 -16.32
CA ASP A 146 -6.36 -10.78 -15.80
C ASP A 146 -5.17 -11.25 -14.96
N VAL A 147 -5.35 -11.22 -13.63
CA VAL A 147 -4.33 -11.62 -12.65
C VAL A 147 -3.88 -13.07 -12.87
N SER A 148 -4.78 -13.95 -13.32
CA SER A 148 -4.45 -15.36 -13.55
C SER A 148 -3.58 -15.59 -14.78
N ALA A 149 -3.48 -14.59 -15.66
CA ALA A 149 -2.61 -14.58 -16.83
C ALA A 149 -1.34 -13.71 -16.62
N ASP A 150 -1.13 -13.15 -15.42
CA ASP A 150 0.08 -12.41 -15.09
C ASP A 150 1.15 -13.34 -14.52
N GLN A 151 2.26 -13.49 -15.25
CA GLN A 151 3.34 -14.38 -14.84
C GLN A 151 3.96 -14.00 -13.50
N ASN A 152 4.02 -12.71 -13.15
CA ASN A 152 4.58 -12.30 -11.86
C ASN A 152 3.69 -12.77 -10.71
N TRP A 153 2.37 -12.64 -10.85
CA TRP A 153 1.42 -13.12 -9.84
C TRP A 153 1.42 -14.64 -9.73
N ILE A 154 1.60 -15.36 -10.84
CA ILE A 154 1.81 -16.83 -10.84
C ILE A 154 3.07 -17.19 -10.06
N ASP A 155 4.20 -16.53 -10.33
CA ASP A 155 5.49 -16.82 -9.69
C ASP A 155 5.48 -16.50 -8.19
N VAL A 156 4.87 -15.39 -7.79
CA VAL A 156 4.65 -15.05 -6.37
C VAL A 156 3.82 -16.13 -5.67
N THR A 157 2.75 -16.60 -6.31
CA THR A 157 1.87 -17.64 -5.75
C THR A 157 2.60 -18.96 -5.60
N ASN A 158 3.37 -19.37 -6.60
CA ASN A 158 4.18 -20.60 -6.55
C ASN A 158 5.21 -20.53 -5.42
N SER A 159 5.85 -19.39 -5.25
CA SER A 159 6.82 -19.20 -4.18
C SER A 159 6.17 -19.31 -2.80
N PHE A 160 4.96 -18.75 -2.62
CA PHE A 160 4.20 -18.92 -1.39
C PHE A 160 3.68 -20.34 -1.14
N LEU A 161 3.46 -21.17 -2.17
CA LEU A 161 3.13 -22.59 -1.96
C LEU A 161 4.29 -23.35 -1.29
N GLU A 162 5.53 -22.95 -1.57
CA GLU A 162 6.72 -23.52 -0.93
C GLU A 162 6.88 -22.99 0.50
N PHE A 163 6.75 -21.67 0.70
CA PHE A 163 6.91 -21.02 2.00
C PHE A 163 5.80 -21.38 3.01
N LYS A 164 4.57 -21.55 2.52
CA LYS A 164 3.33 -21.85 3.26
C LYS A 164 3.00 -20.78 4.31
N PRO A 165 2.67 -19.55 3.90
CA PRO A 165 2.30 -18.49 4.83
C PRO A 165 0.99 -18.81 5.56
N ASP A 166 0.84 -18.29 6.77
CA ASP A 166 -0.42 -18.34 7.53
C ASP A 166 -1.34 -17.17 7.18
N LEU A 167 -0.75 -16.10 6.64
CA LEU A 167 -1.43 -14.90 6.20
C LEU A 167 -0.67 -14.30 5.01
N VAL A 168 -1.38 -13.82 4.00
CA VAL A 168 -0.78 -13.00 2.95
C VAL A 168 -1.22 -11.55 3.07
N TYR A 169 -0.27 -10.63 2.99
CA TYR A 169 -0.49 -9.19 2.97
C TYR A 169 -0.17 -8.59 1.61
N LEU A 170 -1.17 -8.02 0.95
CA LEU A 170 -1.06 -7.25 -0.27
C LEU A 170 -0.79 -5.77 0.09
N ASN A 171 0.48 -5.36 0.05
CA ASN A 171 0.99 -4.11 0.62
C ASN A 171 0.97 -2.93 -0.37
N CYS A 172 -0.14 -2.72 -1.08
CA CYS A 172 -0.29 -1.57 -1.97
C CYS A 172 -1.76 -1.15 -2.07
N MET A 173 -2.01 0.16 -2.12
CA MET A 173 -3.36 0.70 -2.35
C MET A 173 -3.85 0.48 -3.78
N GLY A 174 -2.96 0.25 -4.74
CA GLY A 174 -3.32 -0.06 -6.13
C GLY A 174 -3.77 -1.51 -6.35
N MET A 175 -3.49 -2.42 -5.41
CA MET A 175 -3.94 -3.80 -5.50
C MET A 175 -5.47 -3.88 -5.29
N ARG A 176 -6.11 -4.67 -6.13
CA ARG A 176 -7.57 -4.83 -6.22
C ARG A 176 -8.03 -6.16 -5.64
N SER A 177 -9.35 -6.33 -5.45
CA SER A 177 -9.94 -7.55 -4.88
C SER A 177 -9.69 -8.80 -5.73
N ASP A 178 -9.51 -8.67 -7.05
CA ASP A 178 -9.13 -9.77 -7.95
C ASP A 178 -7.77 -10.39 -7.58
N HIS A 179 -6.76 -9.58 -7.23
CA HIS A 179 -5.47 -10.05 -6.75
C HIS A 179 -5.61 -10.81 -5.42
N LYS A 180 -6.44 -10.27 -4.52
CA LYS A 180 -6.76 -10.91 -3.24
C LYS A 180 -7.43 -12.27 -3.45
N ASP A 181 -8.44 -12.31 -4.32
CA ASP A 181 -9.20 -13.53 -4.61
C ASP A 181 -8.32 -14.57 -5.28
N TYR A 182 -7.49 -14.17 -6.25
CA TYR A 182 -6.51 -15.05 -6.89
C TYR A 182 -5.57 -15.72 -5.90
N ILE A 183 -4.93 -14.97 -5.00
CA ILE A 183 -4.04 -15.53 -3.97
C ILE A 183 -4.81 -16.46 -3.03
N ARG A 184 -6.00 -16.04 -2.58
CA ARG A 184 -6.83 -16.81 -1.65
C ARG A 184 -7.28 -18.14 -2.24
N GLU A 185 -7.67 -18.17 -3.51
CA GLU A 185 -8.12 -19.36 -4.21
C GLU A 185 -7.00 -20.37 -4.44
N ASN A 186 -5.79 -19.90 -4.74
CA ASN A 186 -4.65 -20.78 -5.02
C ASN A 186 -3.90 -21.27 -3.77
N LEU A 187 -3.87 -20.47 -2.69
CA LEU A 187 -3.14 -20.82 -1.46
C LEU A 187 -4.04 -21.36 -0.35
N ASN A 188 -5.35 -21.08 -0.39
CA ASN A 188 -6.31 -21.40 0.67
C ASN A 188 -5.90 -20.83 2.05
N VAL A 189 -5.42 -19.58 2.06
CA VAL A 189 -5.00 -18.84 3.27
C VAL A 189 -5.74 -17.50 3.36
N PRO A 190 -5.88 -16.90 4.55
CA PRO A 190 -6.40 -15.55 4.70
C PRO A 190 -5.50 -14.53 3.98
N VAL A 191 -6.12 -13.51 3.38
CA VAL A 191 -5.42 -12.45 2.65
C VAL A 191 -5.92 -11.08 3.11
N LEU A 192 -5.00 -10.25 3.60
CA LEU A 192 -5.24 -8.84 3.88
C LEU A 192 -4.88 -8.01 2.66
N LEU A 193 -5.81 -7.14 2.26
CA LEU A 193 -5.59 -6.14 1.23
C LEU A 193 -5.71 -4.77 1.87
N ALA A 194 -4.64 -3.96 1.80
CA ALA A 194 -4.55 -2.67 2.47
C ALA A 194 -5.76 -1.77 2.18
N ALA A 195 -6.21 -1.74 0.92
CA ALA A 195 -7.39 -0.97 0.51
C ALA A 195 -8.68 -1.45 1.21
N ASN A 196 -8.91 -2.77 1.26
CA ASN A 196 -10.08 -3.34 1.94
C ASN A 196 -10.08 -3.07 3.45
N VAL A 197 -8.94 -3.28 4.12
CA VAL A 197 -8.81 -3.01 5.56
C VAL A 197 -9.08 -1.53 5.86
N THR A 198 -8.55 -0.63 5.02
CA THR A 198 -8.79 0.80 5.15
C THR A 198 -10.27 1.16 5.01
N GLY A 199 -10.97 0.62 4.02
CA GLY A 199 -12.41 0.85 3.87
C GLY A 199 -13.24 0.33 5.03
N MET A 200 -12.87 -0.82 5.60
CA MET A 200 -13.52 -1.33 6.81
C MET A 200 -13.36 -0.36 7.98
N VAL A 201 -12.18 0.25 8.16
CA VAL A 201 -11.98 1.28 9.18
C VAL A 201 -12.83 2.52 8.89
N ILE A 202 -12.86 2.99 7.63
CA ILE A 202 -13.70 4.13 7.22
C ILE A 202 -15.16 3.88 7.59
N ASN A 203 -15.70 2.70 7.27
CA ASN A 203 -17.08 2.31 7.57
C ASN A 203 -17.43 2.36 9.06
N GLN A 204 -16.43 2.32 9.96
CA GLN A 204 -16.67 2.37 11.41
C GLN A 204 -16.51 3.76 12.00
N ILE A 205 -15.73 4.65 11.36
CA ILE A 205 -15.36 5.95 11.96
C ILE A 205 -16.02 7.14 11.29
N LEU A 206 -16.37 7.02 10.00
CA LEU A 206 -16.98 8.10 9.24
C LEU A 206 -18.51 8.04 9.45
N LYS A 207 -19.08 9.13 9.94
CA LYS A 207 -20.47 9.21 10.42
C LYS A 207 -21.49 9.35 9.30
#